data_AF-A0A1E2ULR7-F1
#
_entry.id   AF-A0A1E2ULR7-F1
#
_cell.length_a   1.000
_cell.length_b   1.000
_cell.length_c   1.000
_cell.angle_alpha   90.00
_cell.angle_beta   90.00
_cell.angle_gamma   90.00
#
_symmetry.space_group_name_H-M   'P 1'
#
loop_
_entity.id
_entity.type
_entity.pdbx_description
1 polymer ?
#
loop_
_entity_poly.entity_id
_entity_poly.type
_entity_poly.pdbx_seq_one_letter_code
_entity_poly.pdbx_strand_id
1 'polypeptide(L)'
;MNTQFRVVTKFFLFILALIVSINQSYAACTRSDVEYYLGKGFSTDQITKICTSIAPTGSNETPGDKTDMATPTEKQAGEDAQQPRQIRSMESSSAQDIEQFLRIAIKGRDIQLTQDSLNYTREECVQIGEEDLYGFAPIACQDVKFAIGRKGLEVLKTGKKYILYGDGVAIVKGSIHREIIGQLKDRKPRDRKLILAKMEKGDQTAIPIRDDISLERVEKVLRELSN
;
A
#
# COMPACT_ATOMS: atom_id res chain seq x y z
N MET A 1 32.72 41.76 -29.55
CA MET A 1 31.70 40.89 -28.93
C MET A 1 32.33 39.56 -28.50
N ASN A 2 33.07 39.47 -27.37
CA ASN A 2 33.69 38.19 -26.98
C ASN A 2 34.11 38.06 -25.49
N THR A 3 33.47 38.80 -24.58
CA THR A 3 33.85 38.78 -23.15
C THR A 3 32.77 38.21 -22.24
N GLN A 4 31.50 38.32 -22.62
CA GLN A 4 30.38 37.83 -21.79
C GLN A 4 30.21 36.30 -21.83
N PHE A 5 30.59 35.63 -22.92
CA PHE A 5 30.38 34.19 -23.07
C PHE A 5 31.35 33.33 -22.21
N ARG A 6 32.55 33.84 -21.92
CA ARG A 6 33.60 33.10 -21.18
C ARG A 6 33.35 33.01 -19.67
N VAL A 7 32.57 33.93 -19.10
CA VAL A 7 32.25 33.95 -17.66
C VAL A 7 31.20 32.89 -17.33
N VAL A 8 30.20 32.73 -18.20
CA VAL A 8 29.10 31.78 -18.00
C VAL A 8 29.59 30.33 -18.04
N THR A 9 30.53 30.00 -18.93
CA THR A 9 31.05 28.62 -19.05
C THR A 9 31.90 28.20 -17.85
N LYS A 10 32.64 29.13 -17.24
CA LYS A 10 33.46 28.84 -16.04
C LYS A 10 32.60 28.69 -14.78
N PHE A 11 31.50 29.44 -14.69
CA PHE A 11 30.56 29.31 -13.57
C PHE A 11 29.82 27.96 -13.60
N PHE A 12 29.47 27.48 -14.79
CA PHE A 12 28.77 26.19 -14.96
C PHE A 12 29.66 24.99 -14.61
N LEU A 13 30.95 25.04 -14.92
CA LEU A 13 31.91 23.98 -14.56
C LEU A 13 32.19 23.90 -13.05
N PHE A 14 32.10 25.02 -12.34
CA PHE A 14 32.31 25.04 -10.88
C PHE A 14 31.10 24.49 -10.10
N ILE A 15 29.88 24.70 -10.60
CA ILE A 15 28.66 24.11 -10.01
C ILE A 15 28.61 22.60 -10.27
N LEU A 16 29.05 22.13 -11.44
CA LEU A 16 29.05 20.69 -11.75
C LEU A 16 30.04 19.90 -10.89
N ALA A 17 31.17 20.50 -10.48
CA ALA A 17 32.17 19.86 -9.63
C ALA A 17 31.72 19.71 -8.16
N LEU A 18 30.74 20.49 -7.71
CA LEU A 18 30.30 20.49 -6.31
C LEU A 18 29.25 19.40 -5.99
N ILE A 19 28.66 18.78 -7.02
CA ILE A 19 27.59 17.77 -6.86
C ILE A 19 28.18 16.34 -6.67
N VAL A 20 29.47 16.13 -6.89
CA VAL A 20 30.08 14.78 -6.93
C VAL A 20 30.59 14.27 -5.57
N SER A 21 30.56 15.08 -4.50
CA SER A 21 31.27 14.76 -3.23
C SER A 21 30.38 14.32 -2.05
N ILE A 22 29.16 13.83 -2.28
CA ILE A 22 28.27 13.38 -1.17
C ILE A 22 27.96 11.88 -1.27
N ASN A 23 28.99 11.04 -1.26
CA ASN A 23 28.83 9.63 -0.91
C ASN A 23 29.03 9.48 0.60
N GLN A 24 27.98 9.76 1.38
CA GLN A 24 27.93 9.32 2.76
C GLN A 24 27.50 7.87 2.78
N SER A 25 28.40 6.98 3.19
CA SER A 25 28.08 5.60 3.53
C SER A 25 27.23 5.60 4.81
N TYR A 26 25.93 5.72 4.66
CA TYR A 26 24.99 5.57 5.77
C TYR A 26 24.95 4.10 6.18
N ALA A 27 25.45 3.79 7.38
CA ALA A 27 25.14 2.53 8.02
C ALA A 27 23.64 2.52 8.31
N ALA A 28 22.94 1.51 7.81
CA ALA A 28 21.49 1.49 7.75
C ALA A 28 20.82 0.98 9.05
N CYS A 29 21.63 0.51 10.01
CA CYS A 29 21.19 0.16 11.36
C CYS A 29 21.67 1.17 12.38
N THR A 30 20.79 1.48 13.33
CA THR A 30 21.15 2.18 14.56
C THR A 30 21.79 1.21 15.56
N ARG A 31 22.49 1.74 16.56
CA ARG A 31 23.08 0.91 17.62
C ARG A 31 22.04 0.06 18.36
N SER A 32 20.84 0.60 18.57
CA SER A 32 19.72 -0.13 19.18
C SER A 32 19.28 -1.34 18.36
N ASP A 33 19.32 -1.26 17.03
CA ASP A 33 18.97 -2.38 16.16
C ASP A 33 19.97 -3.53 16.31
N VAL A 34 21.27 -3.19 16.37
CA VAL A 34 22.34 -4.19 16.56
C VAL A 34 22.18 -4.91 17.90
N GLU A 35 21.92 -4.16 18.98
CA GLU A 35 21.72 -4.74 20.32
C GLU A 35 20.45 -5.61 20.38
N TYR A 36 19.38 -5.23 19.69
CA TYR A 36 18.16 -6.04 19.57
C TYR A 36 18.43 -7.41 18.91
N TYR A 37 19.15 -7.45 17.79
CA TYR A 37 19.44 -8.71 17.09
C TYR A 37 20.46 -9.58 17.83
N LEU A 38 21.44 -8.98 18.50
CA LEU A 38 22.35 -9.73 19.38
C LEU A 38 21.59 -10.39 20.53
N GLY A 39 20.62 -9.70 21.14
CA GLY A 39 19.75 -10.26 22.17
C GLY A 39 18.84 -11.40 21.68
N LYS A 40 18.60 -11.49 20.36
CA LYS A 40 17.87 -12.58 19.71
C LYS A 40 18.76 -13.74 19.25
N GLY A 41 20.08 -13.67 19.49
CA GLY A 41 21.03 -14.73 19.17
C GLY A 41 21.56 -14.72 17.74
N PHE A 42 21.39 -13.62 16.99
CA PHE A 42 21.98 -13.48 15.66
C PHE A 42 23.50 -13.29 15.74
N SER A 43 24.23 -13.83 14.75
CA SER A 43 25.66 -13.55 14.60
C SER A 43 25.90 -12.16 13.98
N THR A 44 27.07 -11.59 14.23
CA THR A 44 27.50 -10.31 13.65
C THR A 44 27.42 -10.29 12.12
N ASP A 45 27.71 -11.42 11.46
CA ASP A 45 27.63 -11.53 10.00
C ASP A 45 26.19 -11.46 9.48
N GLN A 46 25.24 -12.05 10.20
CA GLN A 46 23.82 -11.98 9.87
C GLN A 46 23.28 -10.56 10.05
N ILE A 47 23.67 -9.91 11.15
CA ILE A 47 23.29 -8.53 11.44
C ILE A 47 23.81 -7.60 10.35
N THR A 48 25.06 -7.77 9.92
CA THR A 48 25.66 -6.95 8.86
C THR A 48 24.86 -7.06 7.56
N LYS A 49 24.41 -8.26 7.16
CA LYS A 49 23.57 -8.45 5.95
C LYS A 49 22.20 -7.79 6.05
N ILE A 50 21.58 -7.86 7.23
CA ILE A 50 20.29 -7.22 7.50
C ILE A 50 20.47 -5.71 7.40
N CYS A 51 21.52 -5.18 8.04
CA CYS A 51 21.82 -3.76 8.10
C CYS A 51 22.31 -3.17 6.78
N THR A 52 22.89 -3.95 5.86
CA THR A 52 23.21 -3.46 4.51
C THR A 52 22.01 -3.51 3.56
N SER A 53 20.96 -4.25 3.92
CA SER A 53 19.73 -4.40 3.12
C SER A 53 18.66 -3.34 3.46
N ILE A 54 18.80 -2.61 4.57
CA ILE A 54 17.79 -1.68 5.10
C ILE A 54 18.26 -0.22 4.99
N ALA A 55 18.60 0.28 3.80
CA ALA A 55 18.69 1.73 3.58
C ALA A 55 17.28 2.37 3.63
N PRO A 56 17.11 3.61 4.12
CA PRO A 56 16.28 3.87 5.30
C PRO A 56 14.85 4.34 4.99
N THR A 57 13.89 3.89 5.80
CA THR A 57 12.77 4.74 6.23
C THR A 57 12.53 4.47 7.70
N GLY A 58 12.82 5.48 8.52
CA GLY A 58 12.90 5.36 9.96
C GLY A 58 11.56 5.17 10.67
N SER A 59 11.65 4.47 11.79
CA SER A 59 10.79 4.57 12.97
C SER A 59 11.68 3.98 14.09
N ASN A 60 12.18 4.73 15.07
CA ASN A 60 11.45 5.43 16.12
C ASN A 60 10.14 4.70 16.45
N GLU A 61 10.23 3.64 17.25
CA GLU A 61 9.53 3.59 18.55
C GLU A 61 9.91 2.34 19.36
N THR A 62 10.34 2.62 20.58
CA THR A 62 10.70 1.73 21.68
C THR A 62 9.51 0.91 22.17
N PRO A 63 9.64 -0.42 22.39
CA PRO A 63 8.78 -1.17 23.30
C PRO A 63 9.45 -1.27 24.68
N GLY A 64 8.84 -0.65 25.68
CA GLY A 64 9.25 -0.77 27.08
C GLY A 64 8.49 -1.86 27.83
N ASP A 65 9.22 -2.48 28.77
CA ASP A 65 8.81 -3.29 29.93
C ASP A 65 8.32 -4.73 29.68
N LYS A 66 9.13 -5.77 30.02
CA LYS A 66 9.41 -6.37 31.36
C LYS A 66 8.24 -7.25 31.83
N THR A 67 8.33 -8.48 32.36
CA THR A 67 9.36 -9.36 32.97
C THR A 67 8.70 -10.78 32.96
N ASP A 68 9.34 -11.96 32.92
CA ASP A 68 10.02 -12.64 34.04
C ASP A 68 10.49 -14.08 33.67
N MET A 69 11.62 -14.46 34.27
CA MET A 69 12.09 -15.78 34.78
C MET A 69 12.12 -17.03 33.85
N ALA A 70 13.33 -17.52 33.50
CA ALA A 70 14.10 -18.61 34.15
C ALA A 70 13.55 -20.03 33.87
N THR A 71 14.28 -20.92 33.19
CA THR A 71 15.24 -21.89 33.78
C THR A 71 15.89 -22.71 32.63
N PRO A 72 17.17 -23.14 32.73
CA PRO A 72 17.84 -23.99 31.73
C PRO A 72 17.65 -25.48 32.04
N THR A 73 17.46 -26.32 31.01
CA THR A 73 17.63 -27.77 31.15
C THR A 73 18.37 -28.33 29.94
N GLU A 74 19.45 -29.03 30.27
CA GLU A 74 20.43 -29.68 29.42
C GLU A 74 19.90 -31.03 28.91
N LYS A 75 20.40 -31.44 27.73
CA LYS A 75 20.50 -32.82 27.19
C LYS A 75 19.21 -33.59 26.88
N GLN A 76 19.08 -33.98 25.60
CA GLN A 76 19.34 -35.37 25.18
C GLN A 76 19.30 -35.53 23.66
N ALA A 77 20.29 -36.29 23.17
CA ALA A 77 20.34 -36.86 21.83
C ALA A 77 19.28 -37.95 21.67
N GLY A 78 18.72 -38.06 20.47
CA GLY A 78 17.83 -39.13 20.05
C GLY A 78 17.53 -39.02 18.55
N GLU A 79 18.10 -39.96 17.79
CA GLU A 79 17.81 -40.25 16.39
C GLU A 79 16.38 -40.80 16.20
N ASP A 80 15.87 -40.63 14.98
CA ASP A 80 14.77 -41.34 14.32
C ASP A 80 13.32 -41.14 14.80
N ALA A 81 12.65 -40.17 14.16
CA ALA A 81 11.31 -40.38 13.61
C ALA A 81 11.06 -39.43 12.43
N GLN A 82 11.07 -39.98 11.21
CA GLN A 82 10.52 -39.34 10.01
C GLN A 82 9.10 -38.82 10.30
N GLN A 83 8.93 -37.49 10.27
CA GLN A 83 7.62 -36.87 10.25
C GLN A 83 7.37 -36.29 8.85
N PRO A 84 6.43 -36.84 8.07
CA PRO A 84 6.11 -36.32 6.76
C PRO A 84 5.14 -35.13 6.87
N ARG A 85 5.29 -34.17 5.95
CA ARG A 85 4.41 -33.02 5.62
C ARG A 85 4.80 -31.64 6.19
N GLN A 86 5.95 -31.12 5.75
CA GLN A 86 6.08 -29.71 5.42
C GLN A 86 5.76 -29.49 3.93
N ILE A 87 4.48 -29.52 3.54
CA ILE A 87 4.04 -29.05 2.21
C ILE A 87 2.63 -28.47 2.37
N ARG A 88 2.47 -27.38 3.12
CA ARG A 88 1.22 -26.58 3.13
C ARG A 88 1.40 -25.09 3.44
N SER A 89 2.63 -24.64 3.71
CA SER A 89 2.90 -23.32 4.30
C SER A 89 3.49 -22.28 3.34
N MET A 90 3.76 -22.64 2.08
CA MET A 90 4.42 -21.73 1.14
C MET A 90 3.45 -20.98 0.21
N GLU A 91 2.25 -21.51 -0.01
CA GLU A 91 1.21 -20.87 -0.82
C GLU A 91 0.31 -19.94 0.02
N SER A 92 0.19 -20.20 1.32
CA SER A 92 -0.51 -19.32 2.25
C SER A 92 0.26 -18.02 2.53
N SER A 93 1.60 -18.05 2.48
CA SER A 93 2.42 -16.87 2.74
C SER A 93 2.27 -15.82 1.64
N SER A 94 2.25 -16.24 0.36
CA SER A 94 2.10 -15.29 -0.74
C SER A 94 0.71 -14.63 -0.76
N ALA A 95 -0.35 -15.38 -0.48
CA ALA A 95 -1.71 -14.83 -0.41
C ALA A 95 -1.86 -13.80 0.72
N GLN A 96 -1.25 -14.06 1.89
CA GLN A 96 -1.24 -13.14 3.02
C GLN A 96 -0.42 -11.88 2.72
N ASP A 97 0.75 -12.02 2.08
CA ASP A 97 1.59 -10.90 1.68
C ASP A 97 0.86 -9.99 0.67
N ILE A 98 0.14 -10.60 -0.28
CA ILE A 98 -0.69 -9.87 -1.25
C ILE A 98 -1.83 -9.14 -0.54
N GLU A 99 -2.56 -9.80 0.35
CA GLU A 99 -3.64 -9.17 1.11
C GLU A 99 -3.13 -7.98 1.94
N GLN A 100 -2.00 -8.15 2.64
CA GLN A 100 -1.38 -7.10 3.42
C GLN A 100 -0.94 -5.93 2.53
N PHE A 101 -0.36 -6.21 1.37
CA PHE A 101 -0.04 -5.18 0.40
C PHE A 101 -1.28 -4.43 -0.07
N LEU A 102 -2.37 -5.12 -0.42
CA LEU A 102 -3.61 -4.49 -0.89
C LEU A 102 -4.28 -3.65 0.21
N ARG A 103 -4.23 -4.10 1.47
CA ARG A 103 -4.69 -3.32 2.64
C ARG A 103 -3.95 -2.00 2.77
N ILE A 104 -2.66 -1.98 2.47
CA ILE A 104 -1.84 -0.78 2.48
C ILE A 104 -2.05 0.03 1.20
N ALA A 105 -2.24 -0.61 0.04
CA ALA A 105 -2.28 0.05 -1.25
C ALA A 105 -3.59 0.78 -1.56
N ILE A 106 -4.72 0.16 -1.22
CA ILE A 106 -6.05 0.64 -1.58
C ILE A 106 -6.50 1.70 -0.58
N LYS A 107 -6.93 2.85 -1.10
CA LYS A 107 -7.53 3.95 -0.31
C LYS A 107 -8.99 3.59 0.04
N GLY A 108 -9.15 2.63 0.94
CA GLY A 108 -10.43 2.11 1.40
C GLY A 108 -10.34 1.52 2.81
N ARG A 109 -11.42 0.87 3.23
CA ARG A 109 -11.55 0.18 4.52
C ARG A 109 -11.98 -1.26 4.30
N ASP A 110 -11.88 -2.08 5.34
CA ASP A 110 -12.34 -3.49 5.33
C ASP A 110 -11.82 -4.31 4.15
N ILE A 111 -10.58 -4.06 3.71
CA ILE A 111 -9.98 -4.76 2.58
C ILE A 111 -9.80 -6.22 2.95
N GLN A 112 -10.38 -7.13 2.16
CA GLN A 112 -10.31 -8.57 2.37
C GLN A 112 -10.11 -9.25 1.02
N LEU A 113 -9.06 -10.07 0.93
CA LEU A 113 -8.83 -10.92 -0.23
C LEU A 113 -9.31 -12.34 0.08
N THR A 114 -10.24 -12.83 -0.71
CA THR A 114 -10.75 -14.20 -0.62
C THR A 114 -10.27 -15.03 -1.82
N GLN A 115 -10.64 -16.30 -1.84
CA GLN A 115 -10.37 -17.16 -3.01
C GLN A 115 -11.07 -16.63 -4.28
N ASP A 116 -12.25 -16.03 -4.14
CA ASP A 116 -13.08 -15.65 -5.28
C ASP A 116 -13.10 -14.15 -5.57
N SER A 117 -12.86 -13.30 -4.56
CA SER A 117 -13.02 -11.86 -4.72
C SER A 117 -12.06 -11.03 -3.85
N LEU A 118 -11.76 -9.83 -4.35
CA LEU A 118 -11.23 -8.71 -3.59
C LEU A 118 -12.40 -7.85 -3.12
N ASN A 119 -12.53 -7.70 -1.80
CA ASN A 119 -13.58 -6.91 -1.18
C ASN A 119 -12.97 -5.69 -0.48
N TYR A 120 -13.63 -4.54 -0.57
CA TYR A 120 -13.29 -3.35 0.20
C TYR A 120 -14.48 -2.41 0.31
N THR A 121 -14.49 -1.57 1.33
CA THR A 121 -15.46 -0.50 1.53
C THR A 121 -14.81 0.85 1.21
N ARG A 122 -15.49 1.73 0.50
CA ARG A 122 -15.07 3.13 0.39
C ARG A 122 -16.24 4.09 0.53
N GLU A 123 -15.94 5.29 0.98
CA GLU A 123 -16.91 6.36 1.07
C GLU A 123 -17.05 7.04 -0.30
N GLU A 124 -18.27 7.13 -0.80
CA GLU A 124 -18.63 7.82 -2.03
C GLU A 124 -19.44 9.07 -1.73
N CYS A 125 -18.89 10.22 -2.08
CA CYS A 125 -19.50 11.51 -1.83
C CYS A 125 -20.04 12.13 -3.12
N VAL A 126 -21.29 12.57 -3.08
CA VAL A 126 -21.95 13.24 -4.19
C VAL A 126 -22.50 14.58 -3.75
N GLN A 127 -22.30 15.62 -4.57
CA GLN A 127 -23.01 16.88 -4.41
C GLN A 127 -24.49 16.68 -4.73
N ILE A 128 -25.35 17.09 -3.80
CA ILE A 128 -26.81 17.03 -3.83
C ILE A 128 -27.40 18.43 -3.64
N GLY A 129 -28.52 18.71 -4.29
CA GLY A 129 -29.20 20.00 -4.15
C GLY A 129 -28.64 21.11 -5.04
N GLU A 130 -29.11 22.32 -4.77
CA GLU A 130 -28.67 23.55 -5.44
C GLU A 130 -27.53 24.18 -4.63
N GLU A 131 -26.70 24.96 -5.32
CA GLU A 131 -25.67 25.76 -4.67
C GLU A 131 -26.33 26.84 -3.81
N ASP A 132 -25.76 27.09 -2.63
CA ASP A 132 -26.16 28.22 -1.81
C ASP A 132 -25.69 29.56 -2.40
N LEU A 133 -25.96 30.68 -1.71
CA LEU A 133 -25.55 32.02 -2.15
C LEU A 133 -24.03 32.21 -2.26
N TYR A 134 -23.24 31.26 -1.76
CA TYR A 134 -21.78 31.26 -1.82
C TYR A 134 -21.23 30.28 -2.88
N GLY A 135 -22.09 29.59 -3.62
CA GLY A 135 -21.69 28.62 -4.64
C GLY A 135 -21.40 27.22 -4.09
N PHE A 136 -21.80 26.90 -2.86
CA PHE A 136 -21.58 25.57 -2.27
C PHE A 136 -22.83 24.70 -2.37
N ALA A 137 -22.69 23.53 -2.99
CA ALA A 137 -23.72 22.50 -2.98
C ALA A 137 -23.49 21.53 -1.79
N PRO A 138 -24.55 21.12 -1.07
CA PRO A 138 -24.41 20.13 0.00
C PRO A 138 -23.84 18.81 -0.52
N ILE A 139 -23.01 18.14 0.27
CA ILE A 139 -22.39 16.86 -0.08
C ILE A 139 -23.02 15.75 0.76
N ALA A 140 -23.41 14.65 0.11
CA ALA A 140 -23.86 13.43 0.77
C ALA A 140 -22.89 12.29 0.48
N CYS A 141 -22.34 11.72 1.54
CA CYS A 141 -21.43 10.58 1.48
C CYS A 141 -22.14 9.29 1.89
N GLN A 142 -21.83 8.18 1.23
CA GLN A 142 -22.34 6.84 1.53
C GLN A 142 -21.20 5.84 1.51
N ASP A 143 -21.21 4.88 2.43
CA ASP A 143 -20.28 3.76 2.37
C ASP A 143 -20.74 2.78 1.30
N VAL A 144 -19.81 2.36 0.45
CA VAL A 144 -20.07 1.44 -0.66
C VAL A 144 -19.09 0.29 -0.56
N LYS A 145 -19.64 -0.92 -0.40
CA LYS A 145 -18.89 -2.16 -0.44
C LYS A 145 -18.74 -2.60 -1.89
N PHE A 146 -17.50 -2.81 -2.29
CA PHE A 146 -17.12 -3.38 -3.56
C PHE A 146 -16.72 -4.84 -3.32
N ALA A 147 -17.22 -5.72 -4.18
CA ALA A 147 -16.76 -7.09 -4.29
C ALA A 147 -16.39 -7.34 -5.75
N ILE A 148 -15.09 -7.43 -6.02
CA ILE A 148 -14.53 -7.61 -7.36
C ILE A 148 -14.10 -9.06 -7.50
N GLY A 149 -14.78 -9.81 -8.36
CA GLY A 149 -14.44 -11.19 -8.66
C GLY A 149 -13.03 -11.29 -9.27
N ARG A 150 -12.23 -12.21 -8.75
CA ARG A 150 -10.86 -12.49 -9.22
C ARG A 150 -10.87 -13.13 -10.61
N LYS A 151 -11.78 -14.08 -10.82
CA LYS A 151 -11.96 -14.73 -12.12
C LYS A 151 -12.47 -13.71 -13.15
N GLY A 152 -11.70 -13.52 -14.22
CA GLY A 152 -12.02 -12.54 -15.26
C GLY A 152 -11.75 -11.10 -14.86
N LEU A 153 -10.99 -10.87 -13.78
CA LEU A 153 -10.45 -9.55 -13.45
C LEU A 153 -9.43 -9.14 -14.50
N GLU A 154 -9.59 -7.96 -15.09
CA GLU A 154 -8.68 -7.38 -16.06
C GLU A 154 -8.26 -5.99 -15.59
N VAL A 155 -6.95 -5.75 -15.48
CA VAL A 155 -6.42 -4.41 -15.22
C VAL A 155 -6.25 -3.69 -16.55
N LEU A 156 -7.11 -2.69 -16.79
CA LEU A 156 -7.14 -1.94 -18.04
C LEU A 156 -6.03 -0.88 -18.08
N LYS A 157 -5.88 -0.13 -17.00
CA LYS A 157 -4.85 0.90 -16.85
C LYS A 157 -4.67 1.30 -15.40
N THR A 158 -3.48 1.76 -15.06
CA THR A 158 -3.21 2.52 -13.83
C THR A 158 -2.78 3.94 -14.18
N GLY A 159 -3.09 4.90 -13.32
CA GLY A 159 -2.69 6.28 -13.53
C GLY A 159 -3.28 7.20 -12.48
N LYS A 160 -3.22 8.50 -12.73
CA LYS A 160 -3.96 9.48 -11.92
C LYS A 160 -5.38 9.64 -12.44
N LYS A 161 -6.32 9.92 -11.55
CA LYS A 161 -7.72 10.23 -11.90
C LYS A 161 -7.82 11.38 -12.91
N TYR A 162 -6.94 12.37 -12.80
CA TYR A 162 -6.78 13.45 -13.79
C TYR A 162 -5.34 13.49 -14.31
N ILE A 163 -5.15 13.98 -15.54
CA ILE A 163 -3.91 13.86 -16.33
C ILE A 163 -2.64 14.31 -15.56
N LEU A 164 -2.75 15.26 -14.62
CA LEU A 164 -1.63 15.74 -13.80
C LEU A 164 -1.92 15.78 -12.27
N TYR A 165 -3.14 15.49 -11.84
CA TYR A 165 -3.57 15.68 -10.46
C TYR A 165 -4.65 14.68 -10.03
N GLY A 166 -4.91 14.63 -8.73
CA GLY A 166 -5.85 13.68 -8.13
C GLY A 166 -5.22 12.32 -7.80
N ASP A 167 -6.03 11.53 -7.11
CA ASP A 167 -5.63 10.24 -6.55
C ASP A 167 -5.17 9.26 -7.62
N GLY A 168 -4.21 8.40 -7.25
CA GLY A 168 -3.87 7.22 -8.01
C GLY A 168 -5.08 6.30 -8.16
N VAL A 169 -5.28 5.71 -9.34
CA VAL A 169 -6.36 4.77 -9.61
C VAL A 169 -5.88 3.59 -10.45
N ALA A 170 -6.40 2.41 -10.16
CA ALA A 170 -6.34 1.25 -11.03
C ALA A 170 -7.73 1.02 -11.63
N ILE A 171 -7.87 1.21 -12.93
CA ILE A 171 -9.11 0.92 -13.65
C ILE A 171 -9.13 -0.57 -13.97
N VAL A 172 -10.12 -1.26 -13.40
CA VAL A 172 -10.30 -2.70 -13.59
C VAL A 172 -11.64 -3.00 -14.22
N LYS A 173 -11.71 -4.13 -14.92
CA LYS A 173 -12.91 -4.71 -15.52
C LYS A 173 -13.13 -6.12 -14.97
N GLY A 174 -14.38 -6.52 -14.76
CA GLY A 174 -14.72 -7.87 -14.32
C GLY A 174 -16.11 -8.01 -13.70
N SER A 175 -16.32 -9.06 -12.92
CA SER A 175 -17.53 -9.24 -12.12
C SER A 175 -17.47 -8.33 -10.89
N ILE A 176 -18.18 -7.19 -10.92
CA ILE A 176 -18.14 -6.20 -9.85
C ILE A 176 -19.52 -6.05 -9.23
N HIS A 177 -19.64 -6.45 -7.97
CA HIS A 177 -20.81 -6.18 -7.14
C HIS A 177 -20.57 -4.95 -6.27
N ARG A 178 -21.59 -4.09 -6.16
CA ARG A 178 -21.56 -2.85 -5.39
C ARG A 178 -22.78 -2.82 -4.48
N GLU A 179 -22.56 -2.63 -3.19
CA GLU A 179 -23.62 -2.56 -2.19
C GLU A 179 -23.45 -1.29 -1.36
N ILE A 180 -24.52 -0.50 -1.24
CA ILE A 180 -24.50 0.70 -0.39
C ILE A 180 -24.80 0.28 1.04
N ILE A 181 -23.86 0.54 1.93
CA ILE A 181 -24.00 0.30 3.36
C ILE A 181 -24.53 1.58 4.01
N GLY A 182 -25.54 1.44 4.87
CA GLY A 182 -26.02 2.52 5.73
C GLY A 182 -27.38 3.11 5.35
N GLN A 183 -27.56 4.40 5.68
CA GLN A 183 -28.86 5.06 5.81
C GLN A 183 -29.39 5.69 4.50
N LEU A 184 -29.07 5.12 3.33
CA LEU A 184 -29.61 5.64 2.07
C LEU A 184 -31.14 5.68 2.05
N LYS A 185 -31.78 4.76 2.78
CA LYS A 185 -33.24 4.68 2.91
C LYS A 185 -33.85 5.86 3.68
N ASP A 186 -33.09 6.44 4.60
CA ASP A 186 -33.54 7.55 5.46
C ASP A 186 -33.41 8.91 4.75
N ARG A 187 -32.79 8.92 3.56
CA ARG A 187 -32.69 10.10 2.70
C ARG A 187 -34.00 10.38 1.97
N LYS A 188 -34.23 11.65 1.63
CA LYS A 188 -35.37 12.06 0.80
C LYS A 188 -35.35 11.33 -0.55
N PRO A 189 -36.50 10.95 -1.13
CA PRO A 189 -36.55 10.22 -2.39
C PRO A 189 -35.82 10.89 -3.55
N ARG A 190 -35.84 12.23 -3.63
CA ARG A 190 -35.10 13.03 -4.63
C ARG A 190 -33.59 12.81 -4.49
N ASP A 191 -33.06 12.96 -3.28
CA ASP A 191 -31.63 12.86 -3.00
C ASP A 191 -31.13 11.43 -3.23
N ARG A 192 -31.91 10.44 -2.77
CA ARG A 192 -31.62 9.02 -3.02
C ARG A 192 -31.48 8.73 -4.52
N LYS A 193 -32.37 9.27 -5.35
CA LYS A 193 -32.30 9.11 -6.81
C LYS A 193 -31.02 9.74 -7.38
N LEU A 194 -30.63 10.91 -6.90
CA LEU A 194 -29.40 11.59 -7.33
C LEU A 194 -28.14 10.82 -6.94
N ILE A 195 -28.10 10.30 -5.70
CA ILE A 195 -27.00 9.45 -5.21
C ILE A 195 -26.87 8.22 -6.10
N LEU A 196 -27.94 7.45 -6.27
CA LEU A 196 -27.95 6.24 -7.11
C LEU A 196 -27.65 6.52 -8.60
N ALA A 197 -27.91 7.73 -9.08
CA ALA A 197 -27.60 8.12 -10.45
C ALA A 197 -26.11 8.40 -10.65
N LYS A 198 -25.44 8.98 -9.66
CA LYS A 198 -24.01 9.33 -9.71
C LYS A 198 -23.07 8.17 -9.36
N MET A 199 -23.57 7.10 -8.77
CA MET A 199 -22.77 5.92 -8.48
C MET A 199 -22.28 5.21 -9.74
N GLU A 200 -21.08 4.65 -9.66
CA GLU A 200 -20.51 3.81 -10.72
C GLU A 200 -21.42 2.62 -11.03
N LYS A 201 -21.52 2.28 -12.33
CA LYS A 201 -22.32 1.18 -12.85
C LYS A 201 -21.53 0.39 -13.87
N GLY A 202 -21.95 -0.86 -14.10
CA GLY A 202 -21.34 -1.74 -15.09
C GLY A 202 -20.20 -2.59 -14.55
N ASP A 203 -19.44 -3.14 -15.48
CA ASP A 203 -18.36 -4.11 -15.27
C ASP A 203 -16.99 -3.47 -15.07
N GLN A 204 -16.90 -2.14 -14.98
CA GLN A 204 -15.66 -1.41 -14.71
C GLN A 204 -15.74 -0.59 -13.42
N THR A 205 -14.63 -0.49 -12.70
CA THR A 205 -14.50 0.40 -11.53
C THR A 205 -13.08 0.93 -11.42
N ALA A 206 -12.93 2.08 -10.77
CA ALA A 206 -11.64 2.66 -10.43
C ALA A 206 -11.29 2.30 -8.99
N ILE A 207 -10.34 1.40 -8.76
CA ILE A 207 -9.83 1.13 -7.40
C ILE A 207 -8.93 2.31 -7.00
N PRO A 208 -9.25 3.07 -5.93
CA PRO A 208 -8.44 4.19 -5.51
C PRO A 208 -7.19 3.69 -4.79
N ILE A 209 -6.03 4.20 -5.18
CA ILE A 209 -4.72 3.81 -4.69
C ILE A 209 -4.14 5.00 -3.92
N ARG A 210 -3.49 4.73 -2.78
CA ARG A 210 -2.82 5.78 -2.01
C ARG A 210 -1.61 6.32 -2.75
N ASP A 211 -1.33 7.60 -2.53
CA ASP A 211 -0.30 8.34 -3.26
C ASP A 211 1.13 7.90 -2.93
N ASP A 212 1.34 7.23 -1.79
CA ASP A 212 2.63 6.68 -1.34
C ASP A 212 2.95 5.30 -1.93
N ILE A 213 2.10 4.79 -2.83
CA ILE A 213 2.18 3.43 -3.36
C ILE A 213 2.39 3.46 -4.88
N SER A 214 3.39 2.70 -5.36
CA SER A 214 3.65 2.55 -6.80
C SER A 214 2.47 1.92 -7.52
N LEU A 215 1.98 2.62 -8.55
CA LEU A 215 0.90 2.16 -9.41
C LEU A 215 1.30 0.92 -10.22
N GLU A 216 2.56 0.83 -10.63
CA GLU A 216 3.12 -0.32 -11.35
C GLU A 216 3.11 -1.58 -10.48
N ARG A 217 3.45 -1.43 -9.18
CA ARG A 217 3.38 -2.53 -8.23
C ARG A 217 1.94 -2.98 -8.01
N VAL A 218 1.00 -2.05 -7.89
CA VAL A 218 -0.43 -2.36 -7.78
C VAL A 218 -0.94 -3.09 -9.02
N GLU A 219 -0.59 -2.60 -10.21
CA GLU A 219 -0.95 -3.26 -11.47
C GLU A 219 -0.48 -4.73 -11.48
N LYS A 220 0.79 -4.96 -11.14
CA LYS A 220 1.35 -6.31 -11.09
C LYS A 220 0.59 -7.21 -10.13
N VAL A 221 0.31 -6.74 -8.91
CA VAL A 221 -0.43 -7.53 -7.91
C VAL A 221 -1.87 -7.80 -8.36
N LEU A 222 -2.57 -6.81 -8.91
CA LEU A 222 -3.94 -7.01 -9.39
C LEU A 222 -4.00 -7.99 -10.58
N ARG A 223 -2.97 -8.01 -11.45
CA ARG A 223 -2.83 -9.01 -12.52
C ARG A 223 -2.48 -10.41 -11.98
N GLU A 224 -1.83 -10.50 -10.83
CA GLU A 224 -1.59 -11.78 -10.16
C GLU A 224 -2.90 -12.36 -9.61
N LEU A 225 -3.81 -11.51 -9.14
CA LEU A 225 -5.13 -11.95 -8.66
C LEU A 225 -6.03 -12.57 -9.71
N SER A 226 -5.83 -12.23 -11.00
CA SER A 226 -6.67 -12.70 -12.10
C SER A 226 -6.37 -14.12 -12.56
N ASN A 227 -5.21 -14.65 -12.13
CA ASN A 227 -4.78 -16.03 -12.37
C ASN A 227 -5.28 -16.96 -11.27
#